data_AF-A0A0K8SC03-F1
#
_entry.id   AF-A0A0K8SC03-F1
#
_cell.length_a   1.000
_cell.length_b   1.000
_cell.length_c   1.000
_cell.angle_alpha   90.00
_cell.angle_beta   90.00
_cell.angle_gamma   90.00
#
_symmetry.space_group_name_H-M   'P 1'
#
loop_
_entity.id
_entity.type
_entity.pdbx_description
1 polymer ?
#
loop_
_entity_poly.entity_id
_entity_poly.type
_entity_poly.pdbx_seq_one_letter_code
_entity_poly.pdbx_strand_id
1 'polypeptide(L)'
;SRAVHHSYGTTPKHQSLEYNDVVISTFNGKLLECISKWISLEATMIELIGDLDQRQLKLDLSKQYFTYLLLDPVLTKNIDNSVSPESVCQSWTYFLMSVFYIGKGKNSRPLDHLMDALKGDKSSDKIRKIRTIWEKGFGVVCIRIFHNISEPEALTREACMISALSIALLTNQQNGKCYGGIERWSLKKRRQLGVVCLYRSMLSLIAEGERQIFAADIKK
;
A
#
# COMPACT_ATOMS: atom_id res chain seq x y z
N SER A 1 -49.97 -11.90 3.42
CA SER A 1 -48.69 -11.55 4.07
C SER A 1 -47.83 -12.79 4.14
N ARG A 2 -46.84 -12.93 3.25
CA ARG A 2 -45.83 -14.02 3.30
C ARG A 2 -44.48 -13.38 3.07
N ALA A 3 -43.66 -13.41 4.12
CA ALA A 3 -42.34 -12.83 4.18
C ALA A 3 -41.40 -13.53 3.19
N VAL A 4 -40.71 -12.73 2.38
CA VAL A 4 -39.62 -13.18 1.51
C VAL A 4 -38.38 -13.28 2.38
N HIS A 5 -37.97 -14.51 2.72
CA HIS A 5 -36.66 -14.77 3.27
C HIS A 5 -35.61 -14.49 2.18
N HIS A 6 -34.90 -13.36 2.30
CA HIS A 6 -33.64 -13.15 1.61
C HIS A 6 -32.61 -14.12 2.18
N SER A 7 -32.32 -15.17 1.41
CA SER A 7 -31.15 -16.02 1.64
C SER A 7 -29.89 -15.18 1.39
N TYR A 8 -29.14 -14.93 2.46
CA TYR A 8 -27.82 -14.33 2.37
C TYR A 8 -26.94 -15.20 1.47
N GLY A 9 -26.57 -14.63 0.32
CA GLY A 9 -25.67 -15.23 -0.64
C GLY A 9 -24.35 -15.61 0.03
N THR A 10 -23.92 -16.83 -0.26
CA THR A 10 -22.66 -17.41 0.16
C THR A 10 -21.49 -16.54 -0.29
N THR A 11 -20.68 -16.10 0.68
CA THR A 11 -19.39 -15.45 0.46
C THR A 11 -18.51 -16.32 -0.46
N PRO A 12 -17.84 -15.74 -1.48
CA PRO A 12 -16.90 -16.47 -2.31
C PRO A 12 -15.80 -17.11 -1.44
N LYS A 13 -15.41 -18.34 -1.76
CA LYS A 13 -14.30 -19.07 -1.13
C LYS A 13 -13.00 -18.27 -1.28
N HIS A 14 -12.70 -17.42 -0.30
CA HIS A 14 -11.41 -16.75 -0.17
C HIS A 14 -10.37 -17.82 0.22
N GLN A 15 -9.30 -17.95 -0.56
CA GLN A 15 -8.00 -18.33 0.03
C GLN A 15 -7.79 -17.37 1.20
N SER A 16 -7.74 -17.90 2.42
CA SER A 16 -7.43 -17.10 3.61
C SER A 16 -6.10 -16.41 3.35
N LEU A 17 -6.11 -15.08 3.15
CA LEU A 17 -4.87 -14.32 3.06
C LEU A 17 -4.15 -14.51 4.39
N GLU A 18 -3.06 -15.28 4.40
CA GLU A 18 -2.26 -15.49 5.60
C GLU A 18 -1.39 -14.26 5.86
N TYR A 19 -2.01 -13.25 6.47
CA TYR A 19 -1.28 -12.15 7.08
C TYR A 19 -0.39 -12.66 8.22
N ASN A 20 0.74 -12.00 8.46
CA ASN A 20 1.58 -12.31 9.62
C ASN A 20 0.98 -11.75 10.92
N ASP A 21 1.47 -12.25 12.06
CA ASP A 21 0.98 -11.90 13.40
C ASP A 21 0.90 -10.40 13.69
N VAL A 22 1.79 -9.58 13.11
CA VAL A 22 1.78 -8.12 13.30
C VAL A 22 0.55 -7.53 12.65
N VAL A 23 0.23 -7.91 11.41
CA VAL A 23 -0.98 -7.44 10.74
C VAL A 23 -2.23 -8.05 11.38
N ILE A 24 -2.22 -9.34 11.72
CA ILE A 24 -3.33 -9.99 12.41
C ILE A 24 -3.68 -9.25 13.72
N SER A 25 -2.67 -8.78 14.46
CA SER A 25 -2.91 -8.04 15.71
C SER A 25 -3.64 -6.70 15.53
N THR A 26 -3.71 -6.16 14.30
CA THR A 26 -4.44 -4.91 14.00
C THR A 26 -5.94 -5.13 13.75
N PHE A 27 -6.37 -6.39 13.57
CA PHE A 27 -7.77 -6.72 13.33
C PHE A 27 -8.59 -6.76 14.63
N ASN A 28 -9.89 -7.06 14.51
CA ASN A 28 -10.81 -7.18 15.65
C ASN A 28 -10.87 -5.93 16.53
N GLY A 29 -10.89 -4.74 15.90
CA GLY A 29 -11.00 -3.45 16.59
C GLY A 29 -9.70 -2.94 17.22
N LYS A 30 -8.57 -3.64 17.06
CA LYS A 30 -7.30 -3.29 17.72
C LYS A 30 -6.40 -2.37 16.90
N LEU A 31 -6.84 -1.89 15.74
CA LEU A 31 -6.04 -1.06 14.85
C LEU A 31 -5.48 0.17 15.56
N LEU A 32 -6.34 0.99 16.16
CA LEU A 32 -5.91 2.25 16.78
C LEU A 32 -4.98 2.02 17.98
N GLU A 33 -5.20 0.95 18.75
CA GLU A 33 -4.30 0.53 19.83
C GLU A 33 -2.92 0.12 19.31
N CYS A 34 -2.86 -0.62 18.20
CA CYS A 34 -1.59 -0.98 17.56
C CYS A 34 -0.88 0.24 17.00
N ILE A 35 -1.61 1.14 16.34
CA ILE A 35 -1.05 2.37 15.79
C ILE A 35 -0.48 3.27 16.88
N SER A 36 -1.19 3.48 18.00
CA SER A 36 -0.69 4.31 19.10
C SER A 36 0.63 3.78 19.69
N LYS A 37 0.81 2.46 19.72
CA LYS A 37 2.05 1.81 20.18
C LYS A 37 3.21 1.96 19.20
N TRP A 38 2.95 2.03 17.90
CA TRP A 38 3.99 1.91 16.86
C TRP A 38 4.25 3.21 16.10
N ILE A 39 3.40 4.23 16.23
CA ILE A 39 3.48 5.48 15.48
C ILE A 39 4.84 6.18 15.64
N SER A 40 5.47 6.07 16.81
CA SER A 40 6.79 6.65 17.09
C SER A 40 7.93 6.02 16.30
N LEU A 41 7.76 4.79 15.78
CA LEU A 41 8.77 4.14 14.94
C LEU A 41 9.09 4.94 13.68
N GLU A 42 8.13 5.73 13.19
CA GLU A 42 8.38 6.56 12.02
C GLU A 42 9.36 7.69 12.33
N ALA A 43 9.20 8.39 13.46
CA ALA A 43 10.14 9.43 13.88
C ALA A 43 11.55 8.85 14.05
N THR A 44 11.67 7.69 14.71
CA THR A 44 12.96 7.00 14.84
C THR A 44 13.54 6.59 13.48
N MET A 45 12.71 6.17 12.52
CA MET A 45 13.20 5.84 11.18
C MET A 45 13.74 7.08 10.47
N ILE A 46 13.04 8.22 10.55
CA ILE A 46 13.48 9.49 9.95
C ILE A 46 14.82 9.93 10.52
N GLU A 47 15.00 9.87 11.85
CA GLU A 47 16.27 10.18 12.53
C GLU A 47 17.40 9.29 12.02
N LEU A 48 17.19 7.96 12.01
CA LEU A 48 18.20 7.00 11.56
C LEU A 48 18.56 7.11 10.08
N ILE A 49 17.64 7.60 9.24
CA ILE A 49 17.90 7.93 7.84
C ILE A 49 18.67 9.26 7.74
N GLY A 50 18.38 10.24 8.60
CA GLY A 50 19.09 11.51 8.68
C GLY A 50 20.58 11.35 9.05
N ASP A 51 20.91 10.35 9.85
CA ASP A 51 22.27 10.02 10.27
C ASP A 51 23.09 9.24 9.22
N LEU A 52 22.51 8.94 8.05
CA LEU A 52 23.22 8.23 6.99
C LEU A 52 24.40 9.04 6.44
N ASP A 53 25.60 8.46 6.50
CA ASP A 53 26.79 9.04 5.87
C ASP A 53 26.64 9.03 4.34
N GLN A 54 26.53 10.24 3.78
CA GLN A 54 26.36 10.47 2.35
C GLN A 54 27.50 9.88 1.51
N ARG A 55 28.69 9.71 2.08
CA ARG A 55 29.89 9.25 1.37
C ARG A 55 29.89 7.74 1.12
N GLN A 56 29.03 6.99 1.82
CA GLN A 56 29.01 5.52 1.78
C GLN A 56 27.85 4.96 0.94
N LEU A 57 26.90 5.80 0.52
CA LEU A 57 25.71 5.38 -0.21
C LEU A 57 25.79 5.79 -1.67
N LYS A 58 25.65 4.82 -2.58
CA LYS A 58 25.32 5.07 -4.00
C LYS A 58 23.81 5.37 -4.16
N LEU A 59 23.26 6.21 -3.29
CA LEU A 59 21.83 6.56 -3.28
C LEU A 59 21.63 8.07 -3.38
N ASP A 60 20.49 8.44 -3.94
CA ASP A 60 20.10 9.84 -4.13
C ASP A 60 19.44 10.42 -2.86
N LEU A 61 20.13 11.38 -2.23
CA LEU A 61 19.65 12.03 -1.01
C LEU A 61 18.77 13.25 -1.27
N SER A 62 18.56 13.63 -2.53
CA SER A 62 17.66 14.72 -2.86
C SER A 62 16.20 14.36 -2.53
N LYS A 63 15.46 15.35 -2.03
CA LYS A 63 14.07 15.21 -1.57
C LYS A 63 13.07 15.27 -2.72
N GLN A 64 13.18 14.33 -3.66
CA GLN A 64 12.36 14.26 -4.87
C GLN A 64 11.65 12.91 -5.07
N TYR A 65 11.76 12.03 -4.07
CA TYR A 65 11.10 10.74 -4.08
C TYR A 65 9.79 10.80 -3.30
N PHE A 66 8.97 9.77 -3.54
CA PHE A 66 7.77 9.47 -2.79
C PHE A 66 7.56 7.96 -2.75
N THR A 67 6.60 7.49 -1.97
CA THR A 67 6.09 6.11 -2.07
C THR A 67 4.72 6.11 -2.72
N TYR A 68 4.34 5.06 -3.43
CA TYR A 68 3.01 4.93 -4.00
C TYR A 68 2.49 3.51 -3.91
N LEU A 69 1.18 3.39 -3.86
CA LEU A 69 0.46 2.13 -3.82
C LEU A 69 -0.50 2.07 -5.02
N LEU A 70 -0.64 0.88 -5.61
CA LEU A 70 -1.70 0.59 -6.57
C LEU A 70 -2.73 -0.34 -5.91
N LEU A 71 -4.00 0.05 -6.01
CA LEU A 71 -5.12 -0.60 -5.34
C LEU A 71 -6.14 -1.11 -6.36
N ASP A 72 -6.75 -2.25 -6.03
CA ASP A 72 -7.86 -2.84 -6.78
C ASP A 72 -9.19 -2.27 -6.26
N PRO A 73 -9.89 -1.42 -7.05
CA PRO A 73 -11.13 -0.77 -6.61
C PRO A 73 -12.28 -1.74 -6.36
N VAL A 74 -12.22 -2.96 -6.91
CA VAL A 74 -13.22 -4.01 -6.63
C VAL A 74 -13.18 -4.41 -5.16
N LEU A 75 -12.02 -4.28 -4.52
CA LEU A 75 -11.79 -4.66 -3.12
C LEU A 75 -11.84 -3.48 -2.15
N THR A 76 -11.48 -2.27 -2.58
CA THR A 76 -11.61 -1.07 -1.74
C THR A 76 -13.06 -0.84 -1.33
N LYS A 77 -14.02 -1.15 -2.20
CA LYS A 77 -15.45 -0.85 -2.03
C LYS A 77 -15.72 0.64 -1.82
N ASN A 78 -14.93 1.49 -2.49
CA ASN A 78 -15.01 2.95 -2.41
C ASN A 78 -14.90 3.43 -0.95
N ILE A 79 -13.74 3.20 -0.33
CA ILE A 79 -13.43 3.78 0.99
C ILE A 79 -13.43 5.30 0.83
N ASP A 80 -14.53 5.94 1.22
CA ASP A 80 -14.76 7.36 1.00
C ASP A 80 -14.47 8.20 2.25
N ASN A 81 -14.68 9.50 2.12
CA ASN A 81 -14.39 10.49 3.16
C ASN A 81 -15.40 10.42 4.33
N SER A 82 -16.39 9.52 4.29
CA SER A 82 -17.40 9.34 5.34
C SER A 82 -17.02 8.28 6.38
N VAL A 83 -15.80 7.73 6.30
CA VAL A 83 -15.28 6.80 7.31
C VAL A 83 -15.33 7.43 8.70
N SER A 84 -16.10 6.81 9.58
CA SER A 84 -16.23 7.19 10.98
C SER A 84 -15.20 6.45 11.84
N PRO A 85 -14.97 6.88 13.08
CA PRO A 85 -14.14 6.13 14.03
C PRO A 85 -14.59 4.68 14.20
N GLU A 86 -15.89 4.40 14.06
CA GLU A 86 -16.48 3.07 14.17
C GLU A 86 -16.21 2.21 12.92
N SER A 87 -16.15 2.81 11.73
CA SER A 87 -15.92 2.08 10.47
C SER A 87 -14.45 1.96 10.07
N VAL A 88 -13.54 2.73 10.69
CA VAL A 88 -12.10 2.74 10.36
C VAL A 88 -11.44 1.36 10.37
N CYS A 89 -11.82 0.50 11.32
CA CYS A 89 -11.29 -0.86 11.43
C CYS A 89 -11.79 -1.78 10.30
N GLN A 90 -13.01 -1.54 9.81
CA GLN A 90 -13.54 -2.26 8.67
C GLN A 90 -12.87 -1.79 7.38
N SER A 91 -12.76 -0.48 7.19
CA SER A 91 -12.04 0.14 6.06
C SER A 91 -10.59 -0.33 5.99
N TRP A 92 -9.93 -0.53 7.13
CA TRP A 92 -8.59 -1.08 7.19
C TRP A 92 -8.46 -2.45 6.52
N THR A 93 -9.40 -3.36 6.77
CA THR A 93 -9.39 -4.69 6.15
C THR A 93 -9.52 -4.60 4.63
N TYR A 94 -10.49 -3.81 4.14
CA TYR A 94 -10.69 -3.60 2.70
C TYR A 94 -9.49 -2.91 2.05
N PHE A 95 -8.91 -1.92 2.74
CA PHE A 95 -7.72 -1.22 2.29
C PHE A 95 -6.57 -2.21 2.09
N LEU A 96 -6.20 -3.00 3.11
CA LEU A 96 -5.10 -3.96 2.99
C LEU A 96 -5.31 -4.97 1.87
N MET A 97 -6.53 -5.51 1.74
CA MET A 97 -6.87 -6.46 0.68
C MET A 97 -6.78 -5.86 -0.73
N SER A 98 -7.03 -4.56 -0.87
CA SER A 98 -7.00 -3.89 -2.16
C SER A 98 -5.59 -3.59 -2.66
N VAL A 99 -4.60 -3.44 -1.76
CA VAL A 99 -3.23 -3.11 -2.15
C VAL A 99 -2.61 -4.30 -2.87
N PHE A 100 -2.31 -4.14 -4.15
CA PHE A 100 -1.66 -5.18 -4.95
C PHE A 100 -0.24 -4.82 -5.37
N TYR A 101 0.20 -3.58 -5.18
CA TYR A 101 1.56 -3.15 -5.47
C TYR A 101 1.99 -1.98 -4.60
N ILE A 102 3.27 -1.98 -4.20
CA ILE A 102 3.91 -0.89 -3.45
C ILE A 102 5.20 -0.52 -4.17
N GLY A 103 5.45 0.76 -4.37
CA GLY A 103 6.61 1.23 -5.12
C GLY A 103 7.24 2.50 -4.55
N LYS A 104 8.57 2.61 -4.67
CA LYS A 104 9.24 3.93 -4.63
C LYS A 104 9.06 4.67 -5.97
N GLY A 105 8.66 5.93 -5.90
CA GLY A 105 8.39 6.78 -7.06
C GLY A 105 9.31 7.99 -7.13
N LYS A 106 9.55 8.45 -8.35
CA LYS A 106 10.12 9.75 -8.71
C LYS A 106 9.48 10.17 -10.03
N ASN A 107 9.21 11.45 -10.24
CA ASN A 107 8.56 11.96 -11.45
C ASN A 107 7.23 11.22 -11.75
N SER A 108 7.04 10.77 -12.99
CA SER A 108 5.84 10.09 -13.50
C SER A 108 5.80 8.59 -13.21
N ARG A 109 6.68 8.05 -12.36
CA ARG A 109 6.88 6.59 -12.20
C ARG A 109 5.60 5.74 -12.09
N PRO A 110 4.56 6.14 -11.34
CA PRO A 110 3.31 5.37 -11.30
C PRO A 110 2.58 5.34 -12.65
N LEU A 111 2.55 6.47 -13.37
CA LEU A 111 1.96 6.57 -14.70
C LEU A 111 2.71 5.70 -15.72
N ASP A 112 4.04 5.61 -15.63
CA ASP A 112 4.84 4.75 -16.51
C ASP A 112 4.37 3.27 -16.45
N HIS A 113 3.93 2.78 -15.28
CA HIS A 113 3.40 1.42 -15.15
C HIS A 113 2.05 1.24 -15.85
N LEU A 114 1.20 2.26 -15.81
CA LEU A 114 -0.08 2.24 -16.51
C LEU A 114 0.16 2.35 -18.02
N MET A 115 1.11 3.18 -18.46
CA MET A 115 1.54 3.24 -19.86
C MET A 115 2.08 1.90 -20.36
N ASP A 116 2.94 1.24 -19.58
CA ASP A 116 3.47 -0.10 -19.90
C ASP A 116 2.32 -1.13 -20.03
N ALA A 117 1.30 -1.03 -19.18
CA ALA A 117 0.14 -1.91 -19.25
C ALA A 117 -0.69 -1.67 -20.51
N LEU A 118 -0.89 -0.40 -20.89
CA LEU A 118 -1.63 0.00 -22.07
C LEU A 118 -0.94 -0.43 -23.37
N LYS A 119 0.39 -0.31 -23.44
CA LYS A 119 1.16 -0.60 -24.67
C LYS A 119 1.18 -2.08 -25.05
N GLY A 120 1.06 -2.98 -24.08
CA GLY A 120 1.17 -4.42 -24.35
C GLY A 120 2.56 -5.01 -24.10
N ASP A 121 3.61 -4.19 -24.16
CA ASP A 121 5.01 -4.61 -24.37
C ASP A 121 5.67 -5.38 -23.21
N LYS A 122 5.14 -5.27 -21.99
CA LYS A 122 5.73 -5.89 -20.80
C LYS A 122 4.79 -6.91 -20.18
N SER A 123 5.37 -8.01 -19.72
CA SER A 123 4.67 -9.04 -18.93
C SER A 123 5.25 -9.08 -17.52
N SER A 124 4.44 -8.68 -16.55
CA SER A 124 4.69 -8.90 -15.12
C SER A 124 3.35 -9.02 -14.40
N ASP A 125 3.37 -9.58 -13.19
CA ASP A 125 2.16 -9.79 -12.38
C ASP A 125 1.41 -8.48 -12.13
N LYS A 126 2.16 -7.39 -11.92
CA LYS A 126 1.62 -6.03 -11.79
C LYS A 126 0.88 -5.59 -13.06
N ILE A 127 1.51 -5.77 -14.22
CA ILE A 127 0.92 -5.37 -15.50
C ILE A 127 -0.31 -6.21 -15.81
N ARG A 128 -0.29 -7.52 -15.55
CA ARG A 128 -1.45 -8.38 -15.70
C ARG A 128 -2.59 -7.95 -14.77
N LYS A 129 -2.30 -7.66 -13.50
CA LYS A 129 -3.31 -7.19 -12.54
C LYS A 129 -3.95 -5.85 -12.96
N ILE A 130 -3.17 -4.90 -13.46
CA ILE A 130 -3.68 -3.63 -14.02
C ILE A 130 -4.64 -3.91 -15.18
N ARG A 131 -4.25 -4.75 -16.16
CA ARG A 131 -5.11 -5.09 -17.30
C ARG A 131 -6.40 -5.79 -16.85
N THR A 132 -6.30 -6.75 -15.93
CA THR A 132 -7.47 -7.43 -15.38
C THR A 132 -8.45 -6.48 -14.70
N ILE A 133 -7.97 -5.42 -14.04
CA ILE A 133 -8.84 -4.39 -13.45
C ILE A 133 -9.55 -3.61 -14.57
N TRP A 134 -8.81 -3.17 -15.59
CA TRP A 134 -9.38 -2.45 -16.74
C TRP A 134 -10.36 -3.28 -17.57
N GLU A 135 -10.08 -4.55 -17.82
CA GLU A 135 -10.96 -5.49 -18.53
C GLU A 135 -12.29 -5.70 -17.81
N LYS A 136 -12.33 -5.54 -16.49
CA LYS A 136 -13.55 -5.59 -15.67
C LYS A 136 -14.32 -4.26 -15.67
N GLY A 137 -13.86 -3.25 -16.40
CA GLY A 137 -14.50 -1.93 -16.48
C GLY A 137 -14.20 -1.00 -15.31
N PHE A 138 -13.20 -1.29 -14.50
CA PHE A 138 -12.74 -0.43 -13.40
C PHE A 138 -11.43 0.27 -13.76
N GLY A 139 -11.10 1.39 -13.09
CA GLY A 139 -9.79 2.03 -13.22
C GLY A 139 -8.89 1.73 -12.01
N VAL A 140 -7.58 1.69 -12.21
CA VAL A 140 -6.64 1.42 -11.11
C VAL A 140 -6.58 2.64 -10.18
N VAL A 141 -6.65 2.41 -8.87
CA VAL A 141 -6.46 3.47 -7.87
C VAL A 141 -4.98 3.61 -7.57
N CYS A 142 -4.44 4.82 -7.68
CA CYS A 142 -3.04 5.12 -7.41
C CYS A 142 -2.92 6.19 -6.33
N ILE A 143 -2.39 5.82 -5.17
CA ILE A 143 -2.16 6.75 -4.05
C ILE A 143 -0.67 7.09 -4.02
N ARG A 144 -0.33 8.38 -4.02
CA ARG A 144 1.04 8.85 -3.80
C ARG A 144 1.15 9.43 -2.40
N ILE A 145 2.08 8.91 -1.62
CA ILE A 145 2.24 9.17 -0.19
C ILE A 145 3.70 9.48 0.13
N PHE A 146 3.95 10.10 1.29
CA PHE A 146 5.30 10.43 1.75
C PHE A 146 6.11 11.20 0.69
N HIS A 147 5.68 12.39 0.33
CA HIS A 147 6.33 13.22 -0.69
C HIS A 147 7.57 13.94 -0.15
N ASN A 148 8.42 14.41 -1.06
CA ASN A 148 9.63 15.18 -0.75
C ASN A 148 10.58 14.46 0.21
N ILE A 149 10.74 13.14 0.00
CA ILE A 149 11.64 12.29 0.77
C ILE A 149 12.85 11.88 -0.07
N SER A 150 13.91 11.43 0.60
CA SER A 150 15.10 10.90 -0.06
C SER A 150 14.87 9.48 -0.58
N GLU A 151 15.72 9.00 -1.48
CA GLU A 151 15.67 7.62 -1.97
C GLU A 151 15.76 6.56 -0.85
N PRO A 152 16.70 6.63 0.12
CA PRO A 152 16.77 5.63 1.20
C PRO A 152 15.53 5.63 2.10
N GLU A 153 14.89 6.78 2.32
CA GLU A 153 13.63 6.84 3.06
C GLU A 153 12.51 6.15 2.27
N ALA A 154 12.36 6.48 0.98
CA ALA A 154 11.33 5.89 0.12
C ALA A 154 11.47 4.36 0.02
N LEU A 155 12.69 3.86 -0.17
CA LEU A 155 12.98 2.43 -0.21
C LEU A 155 12.73 1.75 1.14
N THR A 156 13.07 2.41 2.26
CA THR A 156 12.83 1.86 3.59
C THR A 156 11.35 1.73 3.89
N ARG A 157 10.54 2.76 3.56
CA ARG A 157 9.08 2.72 3.69
C ARG A 157 8.46 1.63 2.80
N GLU A 158 8.87 1.55 1.53
CA GLU A 158 8.47 0.49 0.59
C GLU A 158 8.77 -0.90 1.18
N ALA A 159 10.00 -1.14 1.62
CA ALA A 159 10.43 -2.42 2.19
C ALA A 159 9.63 -2.81 3.44
N CYS A 160 9.37 -1.87 4.33
CA CYS A 160 8.59 -2.10 5.55
C CYS A 160 7.12 -2.44 5.22
N MET A 161 6.49 -1.73 4.28
CA MET A 161 5.11 -2.02 3.89
C MET A 161 4.99 -3.37 3.16
N ILE A 162 5.91 -3.70 2.25
CA ILE A 162 5.96 -5.03 1.61
C ILE A 162 6.14 -6.13 2.67
N SER A 163 7.02 -5.91 3.65
CA SER A 163 7.24 -6.88 4.74
C SER A 163 6.00 -7.08 5.61
N ALA A 164 5.21 -6.01 5.82
CA ALA A 164 3.96 -6.05 6.57
C ALA A 164 2.87 -6.83 5.83
N LEU A 165 2.65 -6.59 4.54
CA LEU A 165 1.64 -7.33 3.76
C LEU A 165 2.10 -8.73 3.33
N SER A 166 3.41 -8.99 3.30
CA SER A 166 4.02 -10.13 2.61
C SER A 166 4.01 -9.97 1.09
N ILE A 167 5.12 -10.35 0.47
CA ILE A 167 5.26 -10.32 -0.99
C ILE A 167 4.28 -11.27 -1.70
N ALA A 168 3.87 -12.35 -1.04
CA ALA A 168 2.93 -13.32 -1.62
C ALA A 168 1.52 -12.73 -1.88
N LEU A 169 1.18 -11.61 -1.21
CA LEU A 169 -0.09 -10.90 -1.40
C LEU A 169 0.04 -9.74 -2.40
N LEU A 170 1.25 -9.47 -2.89
CA LEU A 170 1.56 -8.35 -3.78
C LEU A 170 2.02 -8.86 -5.14
N THR A 171 1.96 -7.97 -6.13
CA THR A 171 2.52 -8.19 -7.47
C THR A 171 3.97 -7.69 -7.61
N ASN A 172 4.57 -7.27 -6.49
CA ASN A 172 5.99 -6.93 -6.40
C ASN A 172 6.84 -8.17 -6.74
N GLN A 173 7.86 -8.00 -7.59
CA GLN A 173 8.75 -9.09 -7.98
C GLN A 173 9.77 -9.46 -6.89
N GLN A 174 10.12 -8.51 -6.03
CA GLN A 174 11.10 -8.70 -4.97
C GLN A 174 10.73 -7.91 -3.72
N ASN A 175 11.29 -8.33 -2.59
CA ASN A 175 11.22 -7.55 -1.36
C ASN A 175 12.04 -6.26 -1.51
N GLY A 176 11.63 -5.22 -0.79
CA GLY A 176 12.43 -4.00 -0.67
C GLY A 176 13.61 -4.19 0.29
N LYS A 177 14.55 -3.25 0.22
CA LYS A 177 15.68 -3.14 1.17
C LYS A 177 15.47 -1.93 2.08
N CYS A 178 15.64 -2.11 3.39
CA CYS A 178 15.73 -0.99 4.33
C CYS A 178 17.15 -0.42 4.33
N TYR A 179 17.29 0.83 4.77
CA TYR A 179 18.58 1.53 4.84
C TYR A 179 18.82 2.12 6.23
N GLY A 180 20.08 2.45 6.52
CA GLY A 180 20.50 3.05 7.79
C GLY A 180 20.32 2.11 8.98
N GLY A 181 20.05 2.68 10.15
CA GLY A 181 19.87 1.87 11.37
C GLY A 181 18.72 0.86 11.31
N ILE A 182 17.81 1.01 10.34
CA ILE A 182 16.65 0.12 10.13
C ILE A 182 17.09 -1.25 9.60
N GLU A 183 18.23 -1.36 8.92
CA GLU A 183 18.82 -2.65 8.50
C GLU A 183 19.12 -3.59 9.67
N ARG A 184 19.22 -3.05 10.89
CA ARG A 184 19.44 -3.80 12.12
C ARG A 184 18.17 -4.07 12.92
N TRP A 185 17.04 -3.48 12.52
CA TRP A 185 15.78 -3.72 13.21
C TRP A 185 15.32 -5.16 13.02
N SER A 186 14.67 -5.71 14.04
CA SER A 186 14.01 -7.01 13.93
C SER A 186 12.90 -6.96 12.86
N LEU A 187 12.61 -8.11 12.25
CA LEU A 187 11.56 -8.22 11.25
C LEU A 187 10.19 -7.76 11.80
N LYS A 188 9.88 -8.09 13.06
CA LYS A 188 8.69 -7.62 13.76
C LYS A 188 8.61 -6.08 13.78
N LYS A 189 9.70 -5.41 14.15
CA LYS A 189 9.74 -3.95 14.22
C LYS A 189 9.60 -3.29 12.84
N ARG A 190 10.18 -3.87 11.79
CA ARG A 190 9.98 -3.41 10.40
C ARG A 190 8.54 -3.56 9.93
N ARG A 191 7.89 -4.68 10.27
CA ARG A 191 6.47 -4.92 9.96
C ARG A 191 5.56 -3.93 10.69
N GLN A 192 5.86 -3.61 11.95
CA GLN A 192 5.12 -2.61 12.72
C GLN A 192 5.22 -1.22 12.07
N LEU A 193 6.41 -0.80 11.65
CA LEU A 193 6.58 0.43 10.86
C LEU A 193 5.80 0.35 9.53
N GLY A 194 5.82 -0.81 8.86
CA GLY A 194 5.03 -1.05 7.65
C GLY A 194 3.54 -0.85 7.86
N VAL A 195 2.98 -1.36 8.95
CA VAL A 195 1.58 -1.13 9.35
C VAL A 195 1.30 0.35 9.55
N VAL A 196 2.18 1.08 10.24
CA VAL A 196 2.02 2.54 10.42
C VAL A 196 2.00 3.27 9.07
N CYS A 197 2.89 2.89 8.15
CA CYS A 197 2.93 3.49 6.82
C CYS A 197 1.66 3.18 6.01
N LEU A 198 1.18 1.94 6.04
CA LEU A 198 -0.06 1.51 5.39
C LEU A 198 -1.28 2.23 5.98
N TYR A 199 -1.34 2.41 7.30
CA TYR A 199 -2.42 3.16 7.95
C TYR A 199 -2.46 4.61 7.49
N ARG A 200 -1.31 5.29 7.41
CA ARG A 200 -1.24 6.65 6.84
C ARG A 200 -1.63 6.70 5.37
N SER A 201 -1.34 5.63 4.62
CA SER A 201 -1.75 5.49 3.23
C SER A 201 -3.26 5.44 3.10
N MET A 202 -3.93 4.65 3.97
CA MET A 202 -5.39 4.60 4.05
C MET A 202 -5.99 5.96 4.42
N LEU A 203 -5.41 6.65 5.42
CA LEU A 203 -5.87 8.00 5.78
C LEU A 203 -5.73 8.99 4.62
N SER A 204 -4.66 8.87 3.83
CA SER A 204 -4.48 9.71 2.63
C SER A 204 -5.54 9.40 1.56
N LEU A 205 -5.87 8.13 1.35
CA LEU A 205 -6.98 7.72 0.46
C LEU A 205 -8.32 8.30 0.94
N ILE A 206 -8.62 8.19 2.23
CA ILE A 206 -9.85 8.72 2.83
C ILE A 206 -9.91 10.24 2.74
N ALA A 207 -8.78 10.94 2.84
CA ALA A 207 -8.76 12.40 2.77
C ALA A 207 -8.89 12.90 1.31
N GLU A 208 -8.19 12.25 0.37
CA GLU A 208 -8.18 12.65 -1.04
C GLU A 208 -9.39 12.13 -1.84
N GLY A 209 -10.06 11.10 -1.34
CA GLY A 209 -11.05 10.33 -2.06
C GLY A 209 -10.45 9.33 -3.05
N GLU A 210 -11.19 8.25 -3.33
CA GLU A 210 -10.79 7.26 -4.32
C GLU A 210 -10.88 7.85 -5.75
N ARG A 211 -9.76 7.83 -6.47
CA ARG A 211 -9.68 8.22 -7.88
C ARG A 211 -9.15 7.06 -8.71
N GLN A 212 -9.98 6.59 -9.62
CA GLN A 212 -9.66 5.51 -10.54
C GLN A 212 -9.04 6.06 -11.83
N ILE A 213 -7.99 5.39 -12.32
CA ILE A 213 -7.34 5.70 -13.59
C ILE A 213 -7.67 4.59 -14.58
N PHE A 214 -8.52 4.91 -15.54
CA PHE A 214 -8.96 4.03 -16.61
C PHE A 214 -7.94 4.01 -17.74
N ALA A 215 -7.97 2.94 -18.55
CA ALA A 215 -7.15 2.87 -19.77
C ALA A 215 -7.38 4.07 -20.71
N ALA A 216 -8.62 4.59 -20.76
CA ALA A 216 -8.99 5.73 -21.59
C ALA A 216 -8.44 7.09 -21.10
N ASP A 217 -8.11 7.22 -19.82
CA ASP A 217 -7.55 8.46 -19.25
C ASP A 217 -6.10 8.69 -19.67
N ILE A 218 -5.46 7.63 -20.14
CA ILE A 218 -4.06 7.61 -20.52
C ILE A 218 -3.97 8.06 -21.99
N LYS A 219 -3.77 9.37 -22.18
CA LYS A 219 -3.59 9.96 -23.51
C LYS A 219 -2.28 9.46 -24.14
N LYS A 220 -2.35 9.12 -25.44
CA LYS A 220 -1.18 8.82 -26.28
C LYS A 220 -0.31 10.05 -26.48
#